data_AF-A0A6V8PFY8-F1
#
_entry.id   AF-A0A6V8PFY8-F1
#
_cell.length_a   1.000
_cell.length_b   1.000
_cell.length_c   1.000
_cell.angle_alpha   90.00
_cell.angle_beta   90.00
_cell.angle_gamma   90.00
#
_symmetry.space_group_name_H-M   'P 1'
#
loop_
_entity.id
_entity.type
_entity.pdbx_description
1 polymer ?
#
loop_
_entity_poly.entity_id
_entity_poly.type
_entity_poly.pdbx_seq_one_letter_code
_entity_poly.pdbx_strand_id
1 'polypeptide(L)'
;LLMITPDDQAIVFRKAPLPRELKDLFEVSDFITIHLPKTKDTYHMFGRQEFQAMKRGVLLINVARGSIVDTEALVEALESGQVGGAALDVFEEEPCTDSPLFKSPQVVVTPYLGASTIEAQDKAGVVIAEQVRAALLGEPVTNAVNVPAASPEVMEVLSPFFPLAEKLGGLMVRLYSGRLNTLGVEYSAQVAGVVDQYNHEIVTVQNVDNLYTAVSL
;
A
#
# COMPACT_ATOMS: atom_id res chain seq x y z
N LEU A 1 -22.23 -2.94 8.95
CA LEU A 1 -20.97 -2.35 8.46
C LEU A 1 -19.95 -3.46 8.44
N LEU A 2 -19.35 -3.71 7.30
CA LEU A 2 -18.36 -4.75 7.13
C LEU A 2 -17.19 -4.13 6.37
N MET A 3 -16.05 -4.00 7.06
CA MET A 3 -14.82 -3.46 6.47
C MET A 3 -13.97 -4.64 6.01
N ILE A 4 -13.54 -4.61 4.75
CA ILE A 4 -12.58 -5.56 4.19
C ILE A 4 -11.20 -4.89 4.21
N THR A 5 -10.27 -5.45 4.99
CA THR A 5 -8.87 -4.99 5.08
C THR A 5 -7.95 -5.83 4.17
N PRO A 6 -6.72 -5.34 3.86
CA PRO A 6 -5.79 -6.01 2.93
C PRO A 6 -5.46 -7.49 3.21
N ASP A 7 -5.72 -7.99 4.42
CA ASP A 7 -5.43 -9.37 4.84
C ASP A 7 -6.65 -10.32 4.73
N ASP A 8 -7.63 -10.01 3.87
CA ASP A 8 -8.92 -10.71 3.76
C ASP A 8 -9.72 -10.78 5.08
N GLN A 9 -9.38 -9.96 6.07
CA GLN A 9 -10.10 -9.92 7.34
C GLN A 9 -11.32 -9.00 7.24
N ALA A 10 -12.50 -9.60 7.30
CA ALA A 10 -13.76 -8.90 7.43
C ALA A 10 -14.00 -8.50 8.90
N ILE A 11 -13.98 -7.20 9.19
CA ILE A 11 -14.42 -6.69 10.50
C ILE A 11 -15.94 -6.58 10.49
N VAL A 12 -16.62 -7.49 11.19
CA VAL A 12 -18.08 -7.54 11.31
C VAL A 12 -18.54 -6.76 12.54
N PHE A 13 -19.30 -5.68 12.37
CA PHE A 13 -19.85 -4.88 13.47
C PHE A 13 -21.12 -5.50 14.13
N ARG A 14 -21.50 -6.72 13.75
CA ARG A 14 -22.54 -7.53 14.41
C ARG A 14 -21.97 -8.89 14.80
N LYS A 15 -22.55 -9.48 15.85
CA LYS A 15 -22.27 -10.83 16.38
C LYS A 15 -22.71 -11.92 15.39
N ALA A 16 -22.18 -11.90 14.18
CA ALA A 16 -22.22 -12.98 13.21
C ALA A 16 -20.83 -13.65 13.20
N PRO A 17 -20.74 -14.98 12.99
CA PRO A 17 -19.46 -15.64 12.83
C PRO A 17 -18.65 -14.97 11.72
N LEU A 18 -17.33 -14.86 11.91
CA LEU A 18 -16.45 -14.32 10.89
C LEU A 18 -16.62 -15.15 9.60
N PRO A 19 -16.95 -14.49 8.48
CA PRO A 19 -17.04 -15.14 7.17
C PRO A 19 -15.65 -15.65 6.79
N ARG A 20 -15.59 -16.83 6.18
CA ARG A 20 -14.30 -17.48 5.87
C ARG A 20 -13.79 -17.06 4.50
N GLU A 21 -14.70 -16.68 3.61
CA GLU A 21 -14.41 -16.26 2.26
C GLU A 21 -15.27 -15.04 1.87
N LEU A 22 -14.81 -14.28 0.86
CA LEU A 22 -15.52 -13.11 0.34
C LEU A 22 -16.96 -13.43 -0.10
N LYS A 23 -17.21 -14.63 -0.62
CA LYS A 23 -18.54 -15.03 -1.05
C LYS A 23 -19.55 -15.11 0.09
N ASP A 24 -19.10 -15.57 1.27
CA ASP A 24 -19.95 -15.62 2.47
C ASP A 24 -20.45 -14.22 2.85
N LEU A 25 -19.67 -13.18 2.54
CA LEU A 25 -20.03 -11.79 2.80
C LEU A 25 -21.17 -11.31 1.94
N PHE A 26 -21.20 -11.67 0.66
CA PHE A 26 -22.21 -11.19 -0.28
C PHE A 26 -23.61 -11.63 0.16
N GLU A 27 -23.74 -12.86 0.64
CA GLU A 27 -25.04 -13.43 1.03
C GLU A 27 -25.63 -12.79 2.30
N VAL A 28 -24.78 -12.21 3.17
CA VAL A 28 -25.21 -11.69 4.49
C VAL A 28 -25.17 -10.18 4.59
N SER A 29 -24.48 -9.48 3.70
CA SER A 29 -24.23 -8.04 3.84
C SER A 29 -25.37 -7.19 3.28
N ASP A 30 -25.92 -6.32 4.12
CA ASP A 30 -26.86 -5.28 3.68
C ASP A 30 -26.11 -4.00 3.23
N PHE A 31 -24.88 -3.83 3.71
CA PHE A 31 -23.97 -2.73 3.38
C PHE A 31 -22.54 -3.28 3.21
N ILE A 32 -21.85 -2.88 2.15
CA ILE A 32 -20.47 -3.26 1.86
C ILE A 32 -19.63 -1.99 1.71
N THR A 33 -18.52 -1.89 2.45
CA THR A 33 -17.54 -0.81 2.28
C THR A 33 -16.16 -1.36 1.94
N ILE A 34 -15.57 -0.83 0.88
CA ILE A 34 -14.33 -1.32 0.30
C ILE A 34 -13.15 -0.47 0.81
N HIS A 35 -12.13 -1.13 1.37
CA HIS A 35 -10.90 -0.53 1.89
C HIS A 35 -9.64 -1.29 1.46
N LEU A 36 -9.68 -1.85 0.25
CA LEU A 36 -8.59 -2.65 -0.31
C LEU A 36 -7.62 -1.77 -1.13
N PRO A 37 -6.31 -2.11 -1.15
CA PRO A 37 -5.39 -1.52 -2.10
C PRO A 37 -5.71 -2.02 -3.52
N LYS A 38 -5.26 -1.27 -4.53
CA LYS A 38 -5.26 -1.74 -5.92
C LYS A 38 -4.08 -2.68 -6.14
N THR A 39 -4.38 -3.94 -6.43
CA THR A 39 -3.42 -4.98 -6.84
C THR A 39 -3.96 -5.66 -8.10
N LYS A 40 -3.25 -6.66 -8.61
CA LYS A 40 -3.79 -7.50 -9.70
C LYS A 40 -4.99 -8.33 -9.22
N ASP A 41 -4.97 -8.77 -7.97
CA ASP A 41 -6.00 -9.64 -7.40
C ASP A 41 -7.27 -8.88 -7.01
N THR A 42 -7.16 -7.57 -6.73
CA THR A 42 -8.31 -6.73 -6.38
C THR A 42 -8.92 -6.00 -7.58
N TYR A 43 -8.35 -6.13 -8.77
CA TYR A 43 -8.86 -5.51 -9.99
C TYR A 43 -10.20 -6.15 -10.39
N HIS A 44 -11.25 -5.33 -10.50
CA HIS A 44 -12.63 -5.76 -10.80
C HIS A 44 -13.10 -6.90 -9.86
N MET A 45 -12.63 -6.89 -8.61
CA MET A 45 -13.07 -7.83 -7.58
C MET A 45 -14.58 -7.76 -7.36
N PHE A 46 -15.22 -6.62 -7.67
CA PHE A 46 -16.66 -6.43 -7.63
C PHE A 46 -17.20 -6.29 -9.06
N GLY A 47 -17.51 -7.42 -9.68
CA GLY A 47 -18.09 -7.53 -11.02
C GLY A 47 -19.51 -8.08 -11.01
N ARG A 48 -19.99 -8.48 -12.20
CA ARG A 48 -21.38 -8.94 -12.41
C ARG A 48 -21.74 -10.15 -11.55
N GLN A 49 -20.83 -11.12 -11.47
CA GLN A 49 -21.04 -12.35 -10.72
C GLN A 49 -21.14 -12.07 -9.22
N GLU A 50 -20.31 -11.18 -8.71
CA GLU A 50 -20.27 -10.80 -7.31
C GLU A 50 -21.51 -10.02 -6.93
N PHE A 51 -21.94 -9.05 -7.76
CA PHE A 51 -23.20 -8.33 -7.52
C PHE A 51 -24.41 -9.25 -7.49
N GLN A 52 -24.46 -10.27 -8.36
CA GLN A 52 -25.54 -11.26 -8.36
C GLN A 52 -25.57 -12.13 -7.09
N ALA A 53 -24.41 -12.41 -6.50
CA ALA A 53 -24.32 -13.17 -5.26
C ALA A 53 -24.73 -12.37 -4.02
N MET A 54 -24.83 -11.04 -4.14
CA MET A 54 -25.22 -10.18 -3.02
C MET A 54 -26.71 -10.25 -2.70
N LYS A 55 -27.07 -9.79 -1.50
CA LYS A 55 -28.46 -9.47 -1.19
C LYS A 55 -29.00 -8.41 -2.14
N ARG A 56 -30.23 -8.62 -2.62
CA ARG A 56 -30.93 -7.62 -3.43
C ARG A 56 -31.19 -6.35 -2.63
N GLY A 57 -30.83 -5.20 -3.20
CA GLY A 57 -30.93 -3.89 -2.55
C GLY A 57 -29.74 -3.54 -1.65
N VAL A 58 -28.63 -4.29 -1.73
CA VAL A 58 -27.39 -3.99 -0.98
C VAL A 58 -26.89 -2.57 -1.30
N LEU A 59 -26.29 -1.92 -0.30
CA LEU A 59 -25.65 -0.60 -0.46
C LEU A 59 -24.13 -0.74 -0.52
N LEU A 60 -23.52 -0.22 -1.59
CA LEU A 60 -22.09 -0.32 -1.86
C LEU A 60 -21.38 1.02 -1.59
N ILE A 61 -20.25 0.98 -0.88
CA ILE A 61 -19.40 2.15 -0.65
C ILE A 61 -17.99 1.83 -1.13
N ASN A 62 -17.47 2.59 -2.10
CA ASN A 62 -16.08 2.51 -2.53
C ASN A 62 -15.39 3.87 -2.33
N VAL A 63 -14.53 3.92 -1.33
CA VAL A 63 -13.65 5.07 -1.03
C VAL A 63 -12.17 4.68 -1.06
N ALA A 64 -11.87 3.56 -1.73
CA ALA A 64 -10.54 2.98 -1.78
C ALA A 64 -9.85 3.27 -3.12
N ARG A 65 -10.11 2.45 -4.14
CA ARG A 65 -9.60 2.62 -5.51
C ARG A 65 -10.70 2.26 -6.50
N GLY A 66 -10.86 3.05 -7.56
CA GLY A 66 -11.98 2.90 -8.48
C GLY A 66 -11.99 1.56 -9.20
N SER A 67 -10.83 1.11 -9.71
CA SER A 67 -10.67 -0.15 -10.45
C SER A 67 -10.89 -1.44 -9.63
N ILE A 68 -11.31 -1.34 -8.38
CA ILE A 68 -11.75 -2.49 -7.59
C ILE A 68 -13.18 -2.89 -7.98
N VAL A 69 -13.98 -1.92 -8.40
CA VAL A 69 -15.36 -2.11 -8.84
C VAL A 69 -15.42 -1.95 -10.36
N ASP A 70 -16.02 -2.92 -11.03
CA ASP A 70 -16.34 -2.81 -12.45
C ASP A 70 -17.52 -1.84 -12.63
N THR A 71 -17.26 -0.71 -13.28
CA THR A 71 -18.22 0.39 -13.44
C THR A 71 -19.43 -0.04 -14.25
N GLU A 72 -19.24 -0.81 -15.32
CA GLU A 72 -20.35 -1.28 -16.16
C GLU A 72 -21.22 -2.27 -15.38
N ALA A 73 -20.59 -3.19 -14.66
CA ALA A 73 -21.31 -4.14 -13.81
C ALA A 73 -22.13 -3.43 -12.72
N LEU A 74 -21.56 -2.36 -12.12
CA LEU A 74 -22.25 -1.58 -11.10
C LEU A 74 -23.47 -0.85 -11.68
N VAL A 75 -23.35 -0.24 -12.87
CA VAL A 75 -24.48 0.42 -13.56
C VAL A 75 -25.64 -0.56 -13.75
N GLU A 76 -25.38 -1.74 -14.28
CA GLU A 76 -26.42 -2.75 -14.49
C GLU A 76 -27.01 -3.27 -13.17
N ALA A 77 -26.18 -3.44 -12.15
CA ALA A 77 -26.65 -3.87 -10.83
C ALA A 77 -27.55 -2.81 -10.18
N LEU A 78 -27.28 -1.53 -10.41
CA LEU A 78 -28.12 -0.41 -9.97
C LEU A 78 -29.44 -0.37 -10.75
N GLU A 79 -29.39 -0.53 -12.08
CA GLU A 79 -30.58 -0.52 -12.95
C GLU A 79 -31.53 -1.69 -12.66
N SER A 80 -30.98 -2.87 -12.39
CA SER A 80 -31.77 -4.06 -12.00
C SER A 80 -32.28 -4.02 -10.55
N GLY A 81 -31.82 -3.06 -9.74
CA GLY A 81 -32.09 -2.98 -8.31
C GLY A 81 -31.42 -4.07 -7.48
N GLN A 82 -30.46 -4.80 -8.06
CA GLN A 82 -29.59 -5.71 -7.32
C GLN A 82 -28.78 -4.94 -6.29
N VAL A 83 -28.19 -3.81 -6.69
CA VAL A 83 -27.60 -2.80 -5.80
C VAL A 83 -28.64 -1.70 -5.60
N GLY A 84 -29.00 -1.41 -4.35
CA GLY A 84 -29.99 -0.40 -4.01
C GLY A 84 -29.47 1.03 -4.11
N GLY A 85 -28.15 1.20 -4.06
CA GLY A 85 -27.47 2.49 -4.12
C GLY A 85 -25.96 2.33 -3.91
N ALA A 86 -25.21 3.34 -4.33
CA ALA A 86 -23.76 3.35 -4.20
C ALA A 86 -23.22 4.71 -3.72
N ALA A 87 -22.11 4.71 -3.00
CA ALA A 87 -21.34 5.91 -2.67
C ALA A 87 -19.90 5.73 -3.12
N LEU A 88 -19.42 6.59 -4.02
CA LEU A 88 -18.12 6.46 -4.67
C LEU A 88 -17.30 7.74 -4.50
N ASP A 89 -16.09 7.62 -3.98
CA ASP A 89 -15.10 8.71 -3.97
C ASP A 89 -14.03 8.54 -5.05
N VAL A 90 -14.02 7.41 -5.74
CA VAL A 90 -12.94 7.00 -6.66
C VAL A 90 -13.51 6.37 -7.94
N PHE A 91 -12.81 6.57 -9.06
CA PHE A 91 -13.23 6.08 -10.39
C PHE A 91 -12.11 5.27 -11.05
N GLU A 92 -12.48 4.39 -12.00
CA GLU A 92 -11.50 3.52 -12.68
C GLU A 92 -10.40 4.31 -13.39
N GLU A 93 -10.83 5.37 -14.08
CA GLU A 93 -9.97 6.36 -14.71
C GLU A 93 -10.23 7.72 -14.07
N GLU A 94 -9.16 8.41 -13.72
CA GLU A 94 -9.22 9.73 -13.09
C GLU A 94 -8.26 10.68 -13.80
N PRO A 95 -8.68 11.92 -14.12
CA PRO A 95 -9.94 12.57 -13.73
C PRO A 95 -11.20 12.02 -14.44
N CYS A 96 -12.30 11.86 -13.72
CA CYS A 96 -13.57 11.38 -14.27
C CYS A 96 -14.61 12.50 -14.33
N THR A 97 -15.14 12.79 -15.52
CA THR A 97 -16.09 13.90 -15.74
C THR A 97 -17.39 13.50 -16.44
N ASP A 98 -17.48 12.27 -16.92
CA ASP A 98 -18.56 11.79 -17.78
C ASP A 98 -19.06 10.38 -17.40
N SER A 99 -18.83 9.94 -16.16
CA SER A 99 -19.29 8.64 -15.69
C SER A 99 -20.80 8.46 -15.87
N PRO A 100 -21.27 7.30 -16.38
CA PRO A 100 -22.70 7.00 -16.43
C PRO A 100 -23.36 7.05 -15.05
N LEU A 101 -22.61 6.78 -13.99
CA LEU A 101 -23.07 6.77 -12.60
C LEU A 101 -23.52 8.14 -12.10
N PHE A 102 -23.10 9.24 -12.74
CA PHE A 102 -23.52 10.60 -12.39
C PHE A 102 -25.00 10.86 -12.68
N LYS A 103 -25.63 10.02 -13.50
CA LYS A 103 -27.06 10.12 -13.85
C LYS A 103 -27.94 9.29 -12.91
N SER A 104 -27.35 8.45 -12.07
CA SER A 104 -28.06 7.53 -11.20
C SER A 104 -28.44 8.24 -9.89
N PRO A 105 -29.73 8.47 -9.59
CA PRO A 105 -30.15 9.24 -8.40
C PRO A 105 -29.86 8.53 -7.08
N GLN A 106 -29.70 7.20 -7.09
CA GLN A 106 -29.28 6.41 -5.93
C GLN A 106 -27.75 6.33 -5.75
N VAL A 107 -26.98 7.09 -6.53
CA VAL A 107 -25.51 7.13 -6.43
C VAL A 107 -25.05 8.48 -5.92
N VAL A 108 -24.25 8.45 -4.86
CA VAL A 108 -23.54 9.62 -4.33
C VAL A 108 -22.10 9.55 -4.81
N VAL A 109 -21.58 10.66 -5.33
CA VAL A 109 -20.20 10.72 -5.79
C VAL A 109 -19.45 11.91 -5.20
N THR A 110 -18.17 11.71 -4.93
CA THR A 110 -17.21 12.78 -4.60
C THR A 110 -15.91 12.58 -5.41
N PRO A 111 -15.22 13.66 -5.79
CA PRO A 111 -14.03 13.59 -6.64
C PRO A 111 -12.74 13.35 -5.83
N TYR A 112 -12.53 12.14 -5.33
CA TYR A 112 -11.34 11.72 -4.57
C TYR A 112 -10.98 12.67 -3.42
N LEU A 113 -11.95 12.88 -2.53
CA LEU A 113 -11.85 13.79 -1.41
C LEU A 113 -11.46 13.12 -0.09
N GLY A 114 -11.27 11.79 -0.05
CA GLY A 114 -11.02 11.04 1.19
C GLY A 114 -9.82 11.52 2.01
N ALA A 115 -8.78 12.08 1.37
CA ALA A 115 -7.62 12.67 2.02
C ALA A 115 -7.57 14.21 1.96
N SER A 116 -8.62 14.85 1.43
CA SER A 116 -8.70 16.30 1.21
C SER A 116 -9.20 17.04 2.45
N THR A 117 -8.63 16.71 3.62
CA THR A 117 -8.90 17.38 4.89
C THR A 117 -7.68 18.16 5.36
N ILE A 118 -7.90 19.24 6.11
CA ILE A 118 -6.81 20.09 6.64
C ILE A 118 -5.87 19.24 7.50
N GLU A 119 -6.42 18.39 8.35
CA GLU A 119 -5.69 17.54 9.27
C GLU A 119 -4.85 16.48 8.55
N ALA A 120 -5.38 15.87 7.47
CA ALA A 120 -4.64 14.88 6.70
C ALA A 120 -3.47 15.52 5.94
N GLN A 121 -3.69 16.70 5.35
CA GLN A 121 -2.65 17.43 4.62
C GLN A 121 -1.56 17.94 5.57
N ASP A 122 -1.93 18.47 6.74
CA ASP A 122 -0.97 18.90 7.77
C ASP A 122 -0.12 17.72 8.26
N LYS A 123 -0.75 16.61 8.61
CA LYS A 123 -0.05 15.40 9.04
C LYS A 123 0.89 14.85 7.96
N ALA A 124 0.45 14.82 6.70
CA ALA A 124 1.29 14.42 5.58
C ALA A 124 2.51 15.35 5.44
N GLY A 125 2.30 16.66 5.56
CA GLY A 125 3.36 17.66 5.53
C GLY A 125 4.40 17.45 6.64
N VAL A 126 3.96 17.24 7.88
CA VAL A 126 4.85 16.96 9.02
C VAL A 126 5.67 15.70 8.78
N VAL A 127 5.02 14.60 8.39
CA VAL A 127 5.72 13.33 8.12
C VAL A 127 6.77 13.53 7.02
N ILE A 128 6.42 14.18 5.91
CA ILE A 128 7.38 14.43 4.81
C ILE A 128 8.54 15.31 5.30
N ALA A 129 8.27 16.38 6.05
CA ALA A 129 9.31 17.27 6.56
C ALA A 129 10.30 16.53 7.48
N GLU A 130 9.82 15.64 8.34
CA GLU A 130 10.66 14.79 9.18
C GLU A 130 11.53 13.84 8.34
N GLN A 131 10.97 13.20 7.31
CA GLN A 131 11.71 12.30 6.41
C GLN A 131 12.79 13.05 5.61
N VAL A 132 12.48 14.26 5.12
CA VAL A 132 13.44 15.10 4.40
C VAL A 132 14.57 15.55 5.33
N ARG A 133 14.24 15.95 6.56
CA ARG A 133 15.26 16.30 7.57
C ARG A 133 16.19 15.12 7.83
N ALA A 134 15.61 13.94 8.07
CA ALA A 134 16.38 12.72 8.31
C ALA A 134 17.33 12.43 7.13
N ALA A 135 16.82 12.46 5.91
CA ALA A 135 17.62 12.25 4.70
C ALA A 135 18.80 13.25 4.58
N LEU A 136 18.56 14.54 4.84
CA LEU A 136 19.60 15.58 4.75
C LEU A 136 20.68 15.47 5.84
N LEU A 137 20.35 14.86 6.98
CA LEU A 137 21.28 14.62 8.08
C LEU A 137 21.95 13.24 7.99
N GLY A 138 21.64 12.43 6.98
CA GLY A 138 22.11 11.04 6.88
C GLY A 138 21.49 10.11 7.92
N GLU A 139 20.35 10.49 8.51
CA GLU A 139 19.58 9.65 9.44
C GLU A 139 18.70 8.65 8.65
N PRO A 140 18.32 7.50 9.25
CA PRO A 140 17.43 6.54 8.62
C PRO A 140 16.06 7.13 8.24
N VAL A 141 15.63 6.88 6.99
CA VAL A 141 14.35 7.35 6.42
C VAL A 141 13.34 6.19 6.49
N THR A 142 12.35 6.28 7.38
CA THR A 142 11.43 5.17 7.68
C THR A 142 10.37 4.90 6.61
N ASN A 143 10.06 5.87 5.75
CA ASN A 143 9.07 5.74 4.66
C ASN A 143 9.72 5.80 3.27
N ALA A 144 10.99 5.41 3.14
CA ALA A 144 11.65 5.35 1.83
C ALA A 144 10.94 4.32 0.92
N VAL A 145 10.57 4.75 -0.29
CA VAL A 145 9.77 3.93 -1.23
C VAL A 145 10.62 3.10 -2.19
N ASN A 146 11.90 3.45 -2.32
CA ASN A 146 12.85 2.87 -3.25
C ASN A 146 13.98 2.10 -2.55
N VAL A 147 14.01 2.13 -1.22
CA VAL A 147 14.92 1.35 -0.41
C VAL A 147 14.16 0.14 0.07
N PRO A 148 14.65 -1.09 -0.14
CA PRO A 148 13.91 -2.24 0.32
C PRO A 148 13.83 -2.20 1.85
N ALA A 149 12.62 -2.20 2.40
CA ALA A 149 12.42 -2.13 3.83
C ALA A 149 12.93 -3.44 4.46
N ALA A 150 14.04 -3.36 5.20
CA ALA A 150 14.44 -4.43 6.10
C ALA A 150 13.40 -4.52 7.23
N SER A 151 13.03 -5.73 7.63
CA SER A 151 12.11 -5.89 8.76
C SER A 151 12.73 -5.29 10.04
N PRO A 152 11.93 -4.86 11.03
CA PRO A 152 12.46 -4.32 12.29
C PRO A 152 13.48 -5.24 12.96
N GLU A 153 13.26 -6.56 12.88
CA GLU A 153 14.16 -7.60 13.41
C GLU A 153 15.51 -7.60 12.68
N VAL A 154 15.51 -7.39 11.36
CA VAL A 154 16.74 -7.26 10.57
C VAL A 154 17.47 -5.98 10.93
N MET A 155 16.74 -4.86 11.06
CA MET A 155 17.34 -3.56 11.39
C MET A 155 17.97 -3.55 12.78
N GLU A 156 17.39 -4.26 13.75
CA GLU A 156 17.98 -4.41 15.08
C GLU A 156 19.36 -5.10 15.00
N VAL A 157 19.49 -6.14 14.17
CA VAL A 157 20.76 -6.85 13.97
C VAL A 157 21.76 -6.04 13.14
N LEU A 158 21.30 -5.31 12.13
CA LEU A 158 22.19 -4.60 11.19
C LEU A 158 22.64 -3.23 11.68
N SER A 159 21.81 -2.50 12.42
CA SER A 159 22.10 -1.12 12.84
C SER A 159 23.45 -0.93 13.55
N PRO A 160 23.96 -1.86 14.37
CA PRO A 160 25.28 -1.70 14.99
C PRO A 160 26.44 -1.72 13.99
N PHE A 161 26.24 -2.29 12.79
CA PHE A 161 27.26 -2.42 11.75
C PHE A 161 27.27 -1.26 10.76
N PHE A 162 26.26 -0.39 10.73
CA PHE A 162 26.22 0.74 9.79
C PHE A 162 27.43 1.68 9.90
N PRO A 163 27.89 2.10 11.10
CA PRO A 163 29.07 2.95 11.20
C PRO A 163 30.36 2.26 10.72
N LEU A 164 30.41 0.92 10.80
CA LEU A 164 31.53 0.14 10.27
C LEU A 164 31.47 0.07 8.74
N ALA A 165 30.30 -0.23 8.18
CA ALA A 165 30.08 -0.25 6.74
C ALA A 165 30.48 1.11 6.12
N GLU A 166 29.99 2.21 6.66
CA GLU A 166 30.32 3.57 6.21
C GLU A 166 31.83 3.83 6.18
N LYS A 167 32.55 3.46 7.26
CA LYS A 167 34.02 3.60 7.34
C LYS A 167 34.75 2.72 6.33
N LEU A 168 34.28 1.49 6.10
CA LEU A 168 34.86 0.58 5.11
C LEU A 168 34.66 1.11 3.69
N GLY A 169 33.50 1.70 3.38
CA GLY A 169 33.23 2.37 2.11
C GLY A 169 34.14 3.57 1.89
N GLY A 170 34.21 4.47 2.88
CA GLY A 170 35.11 5.62 2.82
C GLY A 170 36.59 5.22 2.69
N LEU A 171 37.01 4.13 3.34
CA LEU A 171 38.35 3.57 3.16
C LEU A 171 38.56 3.01 1.75
N MET A 172 37.61 2.23 1.24
CA MET A 172 37.67 1.62 -0.09
C MET A 172 37.82 2.68 -1.18
N VAL A 173 37.04 3.76 -1.14
CA VAL A 173 37.11 4.87 -2.10
C VAL A 173 38.48 5.56 -2.08
N ARG A 174 39.05 5.76 -0.89
CA ARG A 174 40.37 6.38 -0.74
C ARG A 174 41.49 5.49 -1.26
N LEU A 175 41.33 4.18 -1.17
CA LEU A 175 42.31 3.20 -1.67
C LEU A 175 42.13 2.92 -3.17
N TYR A 176 40.93 3.09 -3.72
CA TYR A 176 40.62 2.75 -5.10
C TYR A 176 40.74 3.95 -6.03
N SER A 177 41.65 3.86 -7.01
CA SER A 177 41.86 4.88 -8.02
C SER A 177 41.14 4.49 -9.32
N GLY A 178 39.86 4.86 -9.47
CA GLY A 178 39.11 4.57 -10.70
C GLY A 178 37.60 4.67 -10.54
N ARG A 179 36.88 4.43 -11.64
CA ARG A 179 35.41 4.36 -11.63
C ARG A 179 34.96 3.01 -11.09
N LEU A 180 34.21 3.02 -9.99
CA LEU A 180 33.57 1.81 -9.45
C LEU A 180 32.45 1.37 -10.40
N ASN A 181 32.54 0.14 -10.91
CA ASN A 181 31.51 -0.47 -11.76
C ASN A 181 30.73 -1.55 -11.02
N THR A 182 31.30 -2.14 -9.97
CA THR A 182 30.69 -3.20 -9.18
C THR A 182 31.20 -3.11 -7.75
N LEU A 183 30.30 -3.26 -6.79
CA LEU A 183 30.59 -3.32 -5.37
C LEU A 183 29.98 -4.61 -4.82
N GLY A 184 30.82 -5.50 -4.29
CA GLY A 184 30.40 -6.71 -3.60
C GLY A 184 30.45 -6.48 -2.10
N VAL A 185 29.40 -6.88 -1.38
CA VAL A 185 29.36 -6.89 0.08
C VAL A 185 29.20 -8.33 0.52
N GLU A 186 30.18 -8.83 1.28
CA GLU A 186 30.14 -10.18 1.86
C GLU A 186 29.87 -10.09 3.35
N TYR A 187 28.88 -10.85 3.82
CA TYR A 187 28.59 -11.01 5.24
C TYR A 187 29.27 -12.27 5.76
N SER A 188 29.69 -12.25 7.02
CA SER A 188 30.36 -13.38 7.65
C SER A 188 29.83 -13.66 9.05
N ALA A 189 30.02 -14.89 9.51
CA ALA A 189 29.65 -15.36 10.84
C ALA A 189 28.15 -15.16 11.16
N GLN A 190 27.82 -14.72 12.38
CA GLN A 190 26.44 -14.59 12.84
C GLN A 190 25.61 -13.62 11.99
N VAL A 191 26.24 -12.62 11.37
CA VAL A 191 25.56 -11.67 10.49
C VAL A 191 25.11 -12.38 9.20
N ALA A 192 25.93 -13.26 8.63
CA ALA A 192 25.55 -14.03 7.43
C ALA A 192 24.29 -14.87 7.68
N GLY A 193 24.21 -15.54 8.83
CA GLY A 193 23.03 -16.36 9.17
C GLY A 193 21.73 -15.55 9.30
N VAL A 194 21.80 -14.28 9.70
CA VAL A 194 20.63 -13.38 9.72
C VAL A 194 20.35 -12.89 8.31
N VAL A 195 21.36 -12.45 7.56
CA VAL A 195 21.14 -11.98 6.17
C VAL A 195 20.58 -13.08 5.27
N ASP A 196 20.98 -14.34 5.45
CA ASP A 196 20.46 -15.51 4.71
C ASP A 196 19.00 -15.86 5.07
N GLN A 197 18.57 -15.55 6.31
CA GLN A 197 17.18 -15.74 6.75
C GLN A 197 16.23 -14.68 6.18
N TYR A 198 16.77 -13.54 5.77
CA TYR A 198 16.01 -12.43 5.20
C TYR A 198 16.44 -12.21 3.74
N ASN A 199 15.81 -11.28 3.02
CA ASN A 199 16.14 -11.09 1.61
C ASN A 199 17.53 -10.44 1.48
N HIS A 200 18.53 -11.23 1.05
CA HIS A 200 19.93 -10.84 0.92
C HIS A 200 20.13 -9.58 0.05
N GLU A 201 19.25 -9.34 -0.92
CA GLU A 201 19.27 -8.14 -1.77
C GLU A 201 18.93 -6.86 -0.99
N ILE A 202 17.98 -6.92 -0.06
CA ILE A 202 17.53 -5.79 0.77
C ILE A 202 18.66 -5.28 1.65
N VAL A 203 19.29 -6.23 2.34
CA VAL A 203 20.40 -5.95 3.25
C VAL A 203 21.62 -5.43 2.50
N THR A 204 21.86 -5.98 1.31
CA THR A 204 22.96 -5.54 0.44
C THR A 204 22.73 -4.15 -0.12
N VAL A 205 21.52 -3.82 -0.60
CA VAL A 205 21.18 -2.48 -1.11
C VAL A 205 21.31 -1.43 0.00
N GLN A 206 20.78 -1.69 1.20
CA GLN A 206 20.89 -0.76 2.33
C GLN A 206 22.35 -0.47 2.72
N ASN A 207 23.19 -1.51 2.76
CA ASN A 207 24.61 -1.33 3.06
C ASN A 207 25.37 -0.69 1.91
N VAL A 208 25.04 -0.98 0.65
CA VAL A 208 25.59 -0.31 -0.52
C VAL A 208 25.22 1.18 -0.54
N ASP A 209 24.00 1.55 -0.18
CA ASP A 209 23.58 2.96 -0.08
C ASP A 209 24.31 3.70 1.06
N ASN A 210 24.48 3.04 2.22
CA ASN A 210 25.31 3.57 3.31
C ASN A 210 26.78 3.74 2.87
N LEU A 211 27.30 2.80 2.07
CA LEU A 211 28.65 2.88 1.48
C LEU A 211 28.74 4.03 0.46
N TYR A 212 27.74 4.21 -0.42
CA TYR A 212 27.65 5.29 -1.41
C TYR A 212 27.52 6.67 -0.78
N THR A 213 26.79 6.78 0.32
CA THR A 213 26.67 8.03 1.09
C THR A 213 28.04 8.48 1.61
N ALA A 214 28.90 7.55 2.02
CA ALA A 214 30.29 7.83 2.41
C ALA A 214 31.21 8.18 1.23
N VAL A 215 30.85 7.81 -0.01
CA VAL A 215 31.62 8.08 -1.24
C VAL A 215 31.28 9.45 -1.84
N SER A 216 30.08 9.97 -1.57
CA SER A 216 29.54 11.19 -2.19
C SER A 216 29.88 12.49 -1.46
N LEU A 217 30.68 12.41 -0.38
CA LEU A 217 31.28 13.52 0.38
C LEU A 217 32.79 13.59 0.13
#